data_AF-A0A9E1VPZ2-F1
#
_entry.id   AF-A0A9E1VPZ2-F1
#
_cell.length_a   1.000
_cell.length_b   1.000
_cell.length_c   1.000
_cell.angle_alpha   90.00
_cell.angle_beta   90.00
_cell.angle_gamma   90.00
#
_symmetry.space_group_name_H-M   'P 1'
#
loop_
_entity.id
_entity.type
_entity.pdbx_description
1 polymer ?
#
loop_
_entity_poly.entity_id
_entity_poly.type
_entity_poly.pdbx_seq_one_letter_code
_entity_poly.pdbx_strand_id
1 'polypeptide(L)'
;TPVNRVTESRIFDRVAKAFAIKDWPVTAAKAFVGHSLAAASGDQLAFALGTFKYNILPGIKTVDKIAEDVFQDRLLFPLEDLDLTDRKMKVAFINSKGFGGNNATAIVISPSEVEKMLKVRHSRMYEEYSNLREKTRQEAKKYAENADKGAIKIVYRFGEELVEEENIEITSDHIKIPGYHKNIVFDKNNPWEDMC
;
A
#
# COMPACT_ATOMS: atom_id res chain seq x y z
N THR A 1 -7.38 12.18 -18.50
CA THR A 1 -7.27 12.67 -19.90
C THR A 1 -8.22 11.88 -20.79
N PRO A 2 -8.62 12.40 -21.96
CA PRO A 2 -9.50 11.68 -22.89
C PRO A 2 -8.94 10.31 -23.31
N VAL A 3 -7.63 10.24 -23.63
CA VAL A 3 -6.98 8.97 -23.98
C VAL A 3 -7.00 7.98 -22.81
N ASN A 4 -6.71 8.44 -21.59
CA ASN A 4 -6.65 7.55 -20.43
C ASN A 4 -8.00 6.94 -20.08
N ARG A 5 -9.09 7.75 -20.06
CA ARG A 5 -10.41 7.25 -19.65
C ARG A 5 -10.93 6.14 -20.56
N VAL A 6 -10.64 6.20 -21.85
CA VAL A 6 -11.02 5.15 -22.83
C VAL A 6 -10.11 3.93 -22.69
N THR A 7 -8.79 4.13 -22.69
CA THR A 7 -7.84 3.01 -22.71
C THR A 7 -7.82 2.22 -21.40
N GLU A 8 -7.92 2.90 -20.25
CA GLU A 8 -7.90 2.26 -18.94
C GLU A 8 -9.22 1.54 -18.63
N SER A 9 -10.37 2.17 -18.89
CA SER A 9 -11.67 1.51 -18.73
C SER A 9 -11.78 0.27 -19.62
N ARG A 10 -11.30 0.33 -20.87
CA ARG A 10 -11.26 -0.85 -21.76
C ARG A 10 -10.43 -2.00 -21.18
N ILE A 11 -9.29 -1.70 -20.56
CA ILE A 11 -8.44 -2.72 -19.92
C ILE A 11 -9.19 -3.36 -18.76
N PHE A 12 -9.73 -2.56 -17.84
CA PHE A 12 -10.44 -3.06 -16.67
C PHE A 12 -11.70 -3.84 -17.05
N ASP A 13 -12.48 -3.37 -18.02
CA ASP A 13 -13.68 -4.05 -18.49
C ASP A 13 -13.37 -5.42 -19.09
N ARG A 14 -12.31 -5.53 -19.90
CA ARG A 14 -11.84 -6.81 -20.45
C ARG A 14 -11.36 -7.78 -19.38
N VAL A 15 -10.61 -7.29 -18.39
CA VAL A 15 -10.17 -8.09 -17.24
C VAL A 15 -11.40 -8.55 -16.45
N ALA A 16 -12.32 -7.65 -16.12
CA ALA A 16 -13.55 -7.99 -15.42
C ALA A 16 -14.36 -9.05 -16.17
N LYS A 17 -14.49 -8.93 -17.50
CA LYS A 17 -15.13 -9.93 -18.35
C LYS A 17 -14.43 -11.29 -18.27
N ALA A 18 -13.11 -11.33 -18.36
CA ALA A 18 -12.33 -12.58 -18.29
C ALA A 18 -12.48 -13.30 -16.95
N PHE A 19 -12.57 -12.54 -15.84
CA PHE A 19 -12.73 -13.08 -14.49
C PHE A 19 -14.19 -13.08 -13.99
N ALA A 20 -15.16 -12.86 -14.89
CA ALA A 20 -16.60 -12.81 -14.58
C ALA A 20 -16.99 -11.83 -13.46
N ILE A 21 -16.21 -10.76 -13.24
CA ILE A 21 -16.50 -9.70 -12.29
C ILE A 21 -17.65 -8.84 -12.85
N LYS A 22 -18.59 -8.46 -11.99
CA LYS A 22 -19.68 -7.53 -12.31
C LYS A 22 -19.63 -6.34 -11.35
N ASP A 23 -20.08 -5.18 -11.84
CA ASP A 23 -20.18 -3.93 -11.08
C ASP A 23 -18.91 -3.66 -10.28
N TRP A 24 -17.76 -3.75 -10.96
CA TRP A 24 -16.46 -3.61 -10.31
C TRP A 24 -16.25 -2.14 -9.92
N PRO A 25 -16.24 -1.78 -8.63
CA PRO A 25 -16.06 -0.41 -8.22
C PRO A 25 -14.69 0.16 -8.65
N VAL A 26 -14.71 1.34 -9.27
CA VAL A 26 -13.51 2.10 -9.65
C VAL A 26 -13.56 3.49 -9.02
N THR A 27 -12.56 3.81 -8.21
CA THR A 27 -12.34 5.17 -7.65
C THR A 27 -11.09 5.81 -8.25
N ALA A 28 -11.00 7.14 -8.20
CA ALA A 28 -9.89 7.90 -8.79
C ALA A 28 -9.35 8.94 -7.80
N ALA A 29 -8.27 8.60 -7.07
CA ALA A 29 -7.59 9.51 -6.14
C ALA A 29 -7.18 10.85 -6.79
N LYS A 30 -6.86 10.83 -8.09
CA LYS A 30 -6.49 12.04 -8.85
C LYS A 30 -7.61 13.08 -8.95
N ALA A 31 -8.87 12.69 -8.73
CA ALA A 31 -9.97 13.63 -8.64
C ALA A 31 -9.90 14.51 -7.38
N PHE A 32 -9.19 14.07 -6.33
CA PHE A 32 -9.06 14.77 -5.06
C PHE A 32 -7.74 15.54 -4.94
N VAL A 33 -6.63 14.90 -5.35
CA VAL A 33 -5.27 15.42 -5.09
C VAL A 33 -4.47 15.71 -6.36
N GLY A 34 -5.09 15.58 -7.54
CA GLY A 34 -4.40 15.76 -8.82
C GLY A 34 -3.39 14.64 -9.11
N HIS A 35 -2.34 14.95 -9.87
CA HIS A 35 -1.32 13.97 -10.25
C HIS A 35 0.06 14.33 -9.68
N SER A 36 0.41 13.73 -8.54
CA SER A 36 1.67 13.91 -7.80
C SER A 36 2.89 13.20 -8.41
N LEU A 37 2.86 12.92 -9.71
CA LEU A 37 3.93 12.23 -10.46
C LEU A 37 4.37 10.91 -9.80
N ALA A 38 5.59 10.87 -9.26
CA ALA A 38 6.19 9.69 -8.64
C ALA A 38 5.36 9.18 -7.44
N ALA A 39 4.74 10.09 -6.68
CA ALA A 39 3.96 9.75 -5.49
C ALA A 39 2.52 9.30 -5.81
N ALA A 40 2.08 9.34 -7.08
CA ALA A 40 0.69 9.18 -7.45
C ALA A 40 0.09 7.80 -7.09
N SER A 41 0.92 6.75 -7.05
CA SER A 41 0.49 5.43 -6.60
C SER A 41 0.50 5.29 -5.07
N GLY A 42 1.29 6.11 -4.37
CA GLY A 42 1.21 6.28 -2.92
C GLY A 42 -0.12 6.89 -2.48
N ASP A 43 -0.61 7.89 -3.22
CA ASP A 43 -1.94 8.47 -2.98
C ASP A 43 -3.05 7.41 -3.16
N GLN A 44 -2.94 6.60 -4.22
CA GLN A 44 -3.87 5.49 -4.48
C GLN A 44 -3.82 4.44 -3.35
N LEU A 45 -2.63 4.12 -2.83
CA LEU A 45 -2.47 3.21 -1.69
C LEU A 45 -3.13 3.76 -0.43
N ALA A 46 -2.92 5.04 -0.12
CA ALA A 46 -3.55 5.69 1.03
C ALA A 46 -5.08 5.63 0.94
N PHE A 47 -5.65 5.88 -0.25
CA PHE A 47 -7.10 5.77 -0.51
C PHE A 47 -7.61 4.33 -0.31
N ALA A 48 -6.87 3.32 -0.79
CA ALA A 48 -7.24 1.92 -0.61
C ALA A 48 -7.23 1.53 0.89
N LEU A 49 -6.21 1.94 1.65
CA LEU A 49 -6.13 1.70 3.09
C LEU A 49 -7.27 2.40 3.85
N GLY A 50 -7.60 3.64 3.47
CA GLY A 50 -8.76 4.36 3.98
C GLY A 50 -10.07 3.63 3.70
N THR A 51 -10.24 3.12 2.47
CA THR A 51 -11.42 2.33 2.07
C THR A 51 -11.58 1.10 2.95
N PHE A 52 -10.51 0.34 3.21
CA PHE A 52 -10.55 -0.81 4.13
C PHE A 52 -10.87 -0.41 5.57
N LYS A 53 -10.41 0.77 6.01
CA LYS A 53 -10.60 1.25 7.38
C LYS A 53 -12.03 1.72 7.64
N TYR A 54 -12.59 2.50 6.72
CA TYR A 54 -13.85 3.21 6.92
C TYR A 54 -15.04 2.56 6.20
N ASN A 55 -14.80 1.57 5.34
CA ASN A 55 -15.82 0.96 4.47
C ASN A 55 -16.55 2.01 3.61
N ILE A 56 -15.80 2.99 3.11
CA ILE A 56 -16.31 4.01 2.18
C ILE A 56 -15.39 3.99 0.97
N LEU A 57 -15.97 3.85 -0.23
CA LEU A 57 -15.24 4.05 -1.47
C LEU A 57 -15.48 5.49 -1.95
N PRO A 58 -14.42 6.32 -2.07
CA PRO A 58 -14.58 7.70 -2.52
C PRO A 58 -15.14 7.79 -3.94
N GLY A 59 -16.18 8.60 -4.14
CA GLY A 59 -16.75 8.87 -5.45
C GLY A 59 -15.87 9.80 -6.31
N ILE A 60 -16.07 9.77 -7.63
CA ILE A 60 -15.42 10.69 -8.58
C ILE A 60 -16.28 11.97 -8.68
N LYS A 61 -16.18 12.82 -7.67
CA LYS A 61 -17.07 13.97 -7.44
C LYS A 61 -16.84 15.18 -8.35
N THR A 62 -15.82 15.15 -9.20
CA THR A 62 -15.42 16.28 -10.05
C THR A 62 -16.06 16.26 -11.44
N VAL A 63 -16.98 15.33 -11.69
CA VAL A 63 -17.72 15.20 -12.95
C VAL A 63 -19.19 14.93 -12.68
N ASP A 64 -20.09 15.51 -13.48
CA ASP A 64 -21.53 15.31 -13.34
C ASP A 64 -22.02 13.98 -13.95
N LYS A 65 -21.26 13.46 -14.91
CA LYS A 65 -21.51 12.17 -15.56
C LYS A 65 -20.23 11.53 -16.05
N ILE A 66 -20.24 10.21 -16.16
CA ILE A 66 -19.19 9.47 -16.87
C ILE A 66 -19.34 9.72 -18.37
N ALA A 67 -18.22 9.93 -19.06
CA ALA A 67 -18.24 10.19 -20.51
C ALA A 67 -18.66 8.94 -21.30
N GLU A 68 -19.34 9.16 -22.43
CA GLU A 68 -19.94 8.11 -23.27
C GLU A 68 -18.92 7.15 -23.89
N ASP A 69 -17.66 7.58 -24.02
CA ASP A 69 -16.55 6.78 -24.56
C ASP A 69 -15.86 5.89 -23.52
N VAL A 70 -16.30 5.94 -22.26
CA VAL A 70 -15.79 5.09 -21.17
C VAL A 70 -16.52 3.74 -21.20
N PHE A 71 -15.75 2.65 -21.22
CA PHE A 71 -16.29 1.29 -21.14
C PHE A 71 -16.82 1.02 -19.73
N GLN A 72 -18.10 0.63 -19.63
CA GLN A 72 -18.81 0.52 -18.35
C GLN A 72 -19.58 -0.80 -18.18
N ASP A 73 -19.53 -1.72 -19.15
CA ASP A 73 -20.31 -2.97 -19.14
C ASP A 73 -20.11 -3.81 -17.86
N ARG A 74 -18.91 -3.75 -17.27
CA ARG A 74 -18.53 -4.50 -16.06
C ARG A 74 -18.08 -3.61 -14.91
N LEU A 75 -18.05 -2.29 -15.09
CA LEU A 75 -17.41 -1.34 -14.17
C LEU A 75 -18.44 -0.40 -13.57
N LEU A 76 -18.29 -0.10 -12.29
CA LEU A 76 -19.07 0.89 -11.56
C LEU A 76 -18.17 2.07 -11.21
N PHE A 77 -18.46 3.25 -11.78
CA PHE A 77 -17.77 4.50 -11.44
C PHE A 77 -18.72 5.38 -10.62
N PRO A 78 -18.67 5.29 -9.28
CA PRO A 78 -19.58 6.05 -8.44
C PRO A 78 -19.19 7.55 -8.47
N LEU A 79 -20.19 8.43 -8.66
CA LEU A 79 -20.01 9.88 -8.59
C LEU A 79 -20.12 10.41 -7.16
N GLU A 80 -20.84 9.67 -6.32
CA GLU A 80 -20.95 9.89 -4.88
C GLU A 80 -20.15 8.85 -4.10
N ASP A 81 -19.92 9.07 -2.81
CA ASP A 81 -19.25 8.07 -1.99
C ASP A 81 -20.14 6.84 -1.82
N LEU A 82 -19.57 5.66 -2.05
CA LEU A 82 -20.28 4.40 -1.90
C LEU A 82 -20.05 3.83 -0.50
N ASP A 83 -21.12 3.61 0.24
CA ASP A 83 -21.09 2.86 1.50
C ASP A 83 -20.85 1.38 1.22
N LEU A 84 -19.80 0.84 1.84
CA LEU A 84 -19.36 -0.54 1.72
C LEU A 84 -19.56 -1.33 3.02
N THR A 85 -20.32 -0.82 3.98
CA THR A 85 -20.55 -1.47 5.28
C THR A 85 -21.04 -2.91 5.11
N ASP A 86 -21.99 -3.13 4.20
CA ASP A 86 -22.55 -4.45 3.86
C ASP A 86 -21.76 -5.20 2.78
N ARG A 87 -20.77 -4.55 2.17
CA ARG A 87 -19.93 -5.11 1.10
C ARG A 87 -18.47 -4.73 1.31
N LYS A 88 -17.88 -5.16 2.42
CA LYS A 88 -16.49 -4.82 2.77
C LYS A 88 -15.51 -5.31 1.70
N MET A 89 -14.67 -4.41 1.21
CA MET A 89 -13.65 -4.73 0.22
C MET A 89 -12.51 -5.54 0.86
N LYS A 90 -12.10 -6.59 0.16
CA LYS A 90 -11.05 -7.51 0.61
C LYS A 90 -9.71 -7.30 -0.10
N VAL A 91 -9.78 -6.80 -1.33
CA VAL A 91 -8.62 -6.59 -2.20
C VAL A 91 -8.82 -5.29 -2.95
N ALA A 92 -7.74 -4.53 -3.12
CA ALA A 92 -7.68 -3.37 -4.00
C ALA A 92 -6.60 -3.61 -5.06
N PHE A 93 -6.89 -3.17 -6.28
CA PHE A 93 -5.93 -3.18 -7.38
C PHE A 93 -5.51 -1.72 -7.64
N ILE A 94 -4.25 -1.43 -7.37
CA ILE A 94 -3.67 -0.11 -7.63
C ILE A 94 -3.08 -0.14 -9.03
N ASN A 95 -3.66 0.61 -9.95
CA ASN A 95 -3.18 0.69 -11.32
C ASN A 95 -2.51 2.04 -11.59
N SER A 96 -1.33 1.99 -12.20
CA SER A 96 -0.57 3.17 -12.58
C SER A 96 0.11 2.99 -13.94
N LYS A 97 0.15 4.08 -14.71
CA LYS A 97 0.81 4.16 -16.01
C LYS A 97 1.56 5.48 -16.10
N GLY A 98 2.73 5.46 -16.74
CA GLY A 98 3.59 6.62 -16.92
C GLY A 98 4.18 6.68 -18.32
N PHE A 99 4.89 7.78 -18.59
CA PHE A 99 5.61 7.95 -19.84
C PHE A 99 6.68 6.86 -20.04
N GLY A 100 7.09 6.64 -21.30
CA GLY A 100 8.12 5.66 -21.65
C GLY A 100 7.66 4.19 -21.59
N GLY A 101 6.35 3.94 -21.61
CA GLY A 101 5.81 2.57 -21.59
C GLY A 101 5.83 1.92 -20.19
N ASN A 102 5.98 2.71 -19.13
CA ASN A 102 5.95 2.22 -17.76
C ASN A 102 4.51 1.95 -17.30
N ASN A 103 4.23 0.70 -16.91
CA ASN A 103 2.92 0.28 -16.42
C ASN A 103 3.12 -0.62 -15.20
N ALA A 104 2.32 -0.42 -14.16
CA ALA A 104 2.37 -1.23 -12.96
C ALA A 104 0.98 -1.44 -12.36
N THR A 105 0.74 -2.64 -11.85
CA THR A 105 -0.44 -2.97 -11.05
C THR A 105 0.00 -3.64 -9.77
N ALA A 106 -0.45 -3.13 -8.63
CA ALA A 106 -0.20 -3.74 -7.32
C ALA A 106 -1.50 -4.29 -6.73
N ILE A 107 -1.38 -5.39 -5.98
CA ILE A 107 -2.48 -6.00 -5.23
C ILE A 107 -2.30 -5.65 -3.75
N VAL A 108 -3.33 -5.06 -3.15
CA VAL A 108 -3.34 -4.79 -1.71
C VAL A 108 -4.46 -5.60 -1.07
N ILE A 109 -4.10 -6.40 -0.07
CA ILE A 109 -5.04 -7.26 0.67
C ILE A 109 -5.45 -6.53 1.95
N SER A 110 -6.74 -6.55 2.27
CA SER A 110 -7.27 -5.85 3.45
C SER A 110 -6.69 -6.41 4.75
N PRO A 111 -6.62 -5.60 5.83
CA PRO A 111 -6.14 -6.06 7.12
C PRO A 111 -6.90 -7.29 7.65
N SER A 112 -8.22 -7.37 7.39
CA SER A 112 -9.04 -8.50 7.85
C SER A 112 -8.69 -9.82 7.16
N GLU A 113 -8.32 -9.81 5.88
CA GLU A 113 -7.87 -11.01 5.19
C GLU A 113 -6.43 -11.37 5.57
N VAL A 114 -5.55 -10.38 5.73
CA VAL A 114 -4.17 -10.61 6.23
C VAL A 114 -4.19 -11.21 7.64
N GLU A 115 -5.06 -10.74 8.53
CA GLU A 115 -5.22 -11.32 9.87
C GLU A 115 -5.64 -12.80 9.82
N LYS A 116 -6.52 -13.19 8.90
CA LYS A 116 -6.87 -14.62 8.70
C LYS A 116 -5.66 -15.42 8.25
N MET A 117 -4.88 -14.90 7.31
CA MET A 117 -3.67 -15.57 6.81
C MET A 117 -2.64 -15.76 7.94
N LEU A 118 -2.41 -14.73 8.75
CA LEU A 118 -1.49 -14.78 9.89
C LEU A 118 -1.96 -15.75 10.98
N LYS A 119 -3.26 -15.76 11.30
CA LYS A 119 -3.85 -16.72 12.24
C LYS A 119 -3.62 -18.17 11.83
N VAL A 120 -3.70 -18.46 10.52
CA VAL A 120 -3.44 -19.80 9.99
C VAL A 120 -1.96 -20.14 10.06
N ARG A 121 -1.09 -19.26 9.53
CA ARG A 121 0.34 -19.54 9.40
C ARG A 121 1.09 -19.55 10.74
N HIS A 122 0.68 -18.69 11.68
CA HIS A 122 1.37 -18.45 12.94
C HIS A 122 0.43 -18.62 14.14
N SER A 123 -0.46 -19.61 14.10
CA SER A 123 -1.51 -19.84 15.09
C SER A 123 -1.02 -19.80 16.55
N ARG A 124 0.15 -20.40 16.83
CA ARG A 124 0.73 -20.46 18.18
C ARG A 124 1.20 -19.10 18.73
N MET A 125 1.57 -18.17 17.86
CA MET A 125 2.12 -16.86 18.24
C MET A 125 1.13 -15.72 18.05
N TYR A 126 -0.01 -15.98 17.39
CA TYR A 126 -0.94 -14.92 16.99
C TYR A 126 -1.53 -14.17 18.19
N GLU A 127 -1.85 -14.88 19.28
CA GLU A 127 -2.43 -14.26 20.48
C GLU A 127 -1.41 -13.33 21.18
N GLU A 128 -0.17 -13.80 21.35
CA GLU A 128 0.92 -12.98 21.88
C GLU A 128 1.17 -11.74 21.01
N TYR A 129 1.27 -11.92 19.68
CA TYR A 129 1.37 -10.83 18.73
C TYR A 129 0.22 -9.83 18.88
N SER A 130 -1.02 -10.31 18.99
CA SER A 130 -2.20 -9.46 19.13
C SER A 130 -2.13 -8.63 20.41
N ASN A 131 -1.71 -9.22 21.52
CA ASN A 131 -1.54 -8.53 22.80
C ASN A 131 -0.43 -7.47 22.74
N LEU A 132 0.71 -7.78 22.11
CA LEU A 132 1.79 -6.81 21.89
C LEU A 132 1.35 -5.65 21.00
N ARG A 133 0.53 -5.94 19.97
CA ARG A 133 0.01 -4.95 19.03
C ARG A 133 -0.94 -3.94 19.67
N GLU A 134 -1.63 -4.29 20.75
CA GLU A 134 -2.48 -3.32 21.46
C GLU A 134 -1.67 -2.16 22.03
N LYS A 135 -0.47 -2.43 22.57
CA LYS A 135 0.44 -1.37 23.03
C LYS A 135 0.89 -0.47 21.88
N THR A 136 1.25 -1.06 20.74
CA THR A 136 1.70 -0.27 19.58
C THR A 136 0.57 0.58 18.98
N ARG A 137 -0.68 0.09 19.00
CA ARG A 137 -1.87 0.86 18.61
C ARG A 137 -2.12 2.06 19.51
N GLN A 138 -1.96 1.90 20.82
CA GLN A 138 -2.10 3.00 21.78
C GLN A 138 -1.05 4.10 21.53
N GLU A 139 0.22 3.72 21.33
CA GLU A 139 1.28 4.68 21.01
C GLU A 139 1.08 5.36 19.66
N ALA A 140 0.65 4.62 18.63
CA ALA A 140 0.31 5.19 17.33
C ALA A 140 -0.87 6.18 17.42
N LYS A 141 -1.88 5.88 18.24
CA LYS A 141 -3.00 6.79 18.49
C LYS A 141 -2.55 8.07 19.18
N LYS A 142 -1.71 7.94 20.21
CA LYS A 142 -1.13 9.09 20.93
C LYS A 142 -0.29 9.96 19.99
N TYR A 143 0.48 9.36 19.10
CA TYR A 143 1.21 10.09 18.06
C TYR A 143 0.25 10.86 17.15
N ALA A 144 -0.81 10.22 16.63
CA ALA A 144 -1.81 10.87 15.79
C ALA A 144 -2.50 12.05 16.49
N GLU A 145 -2.94 11.87 17.74
CA GLU A 145 -3.56 12.94 18.54
C GLU A 145 -2.62 14.14 18.79
N ASN A 146 -1.31 13.90 18.87
CA ASN A 146 -0.33 14.97 18.97
C ASN A 146 -0.10 15.65 17.61
N ALA A 147 -0.04 14.88 16.53
CA ALA A 147 0.10 15.40 15.18
C ALA A 147 -1.10 16.29 14.79
N ASP A 148 -2.32 15.91 15.16
CA ASP A 148 -3.54 16.72 14.95
C ASP A 148 -3.50 18.06 15.70
N LYS A 149 -2.71 18.16 16.78
CA LYS A 149 -2.45 19.40 17.54
C LYS A 149 -1.26 20.18 17.01
N GLY A 150 -0.66 19.76 15.88
CA GLY A 150 0.54 20.35 15.29
C GLY A 150 1.85 19.95 15.99
N ALA A 151 1.80 19.07 17.00
CA ALA A 151 2.98 18.60 17.72
C ALA A 151 3.69 17.45 17.00
N ILE A 152 4.16 17.70 15.77
CA ILE A 152 4.86 16.73 14.93
C ILE A 152 6.36 16.80 15.24
N LYS A 153 6.92 15.70 15.77
CA LYS A 153 8.36 15.56 15.96
C LYS A 153 9.02 15.17 14.64
N ILE A 154 9.52 16.15 13.89
CA ILE A 154 10.34 15.89 12.70
C ILE A 154 11.71 15.38 13.16
N VAL A 155 12.10 14.22 12.64
CA VAL A 155 13.42 13.64 12.92
C VAL A 155 14.39 14.12 11.84
N TYR A 156 15.29 15.04 12.22
CA TYR A 156 16.37 15.55 11.37
C TYR A 156 17.67 15.48 12.18
N ARG A 157 18.57 14.56 11.80
CA ARG A 157 19.72 14.12 12.60
C ARG A 157 21.07 14.59 12.07
N PHE A 158 21.08 15.73 11.37
CA PHE A 158 22.33 16.27 10.83
C PHE A 158 23.25 16.71 11.96
N GLY A 159 24.49 16.21 11.96
CA GLY A 159 25.49 16.51 12.99
C GLY A 159 25.36 15.69 14.27
N GLU A 160 24.47 14.69 14.34
CA GLU A 160 24.54 13.66 15.38
C GLU A 160 25.82 12.82 15.19
N GLU A 161 26.34 12.26 16.29
CA GLU A 161 27.54 11.42 16.27
C GLU A 161 27.38 10.28 15.26
N LEU A 162 28.33 10.23 14.33
CA LEU A 162 28.41 9.17 13.34
C LEU A 162 29.13 7.97 13.95
N VAL A 163 28.89 6.80 13.37
CA VAL A 163 29.70 5.62 13.68
C VAL A 163 31.12 5.90 13.22
N GLU A 164 32.08 5.82 14.14
CA GLU A 164 33.51 5.85 13.82
C GLU A 164 33.89 4.58 13.04
N GLU A 165 34.52 4.76 11.88
CA GLU A 165 34.83 3.67 10.95
C GLU A 165 35.79 2.66 11.57
N GLU A 166 36.69 3.11 12.42
CA GLU A 166 37.67 2.29 13.14
C GLU A 166 37.03 1.27 14.07
N ASN A 167 35.80 1.54 14.51
CA ASN A 167 35.04 0.67 15.41
C ASN A 167 34.16 -0.35 14.66
N ILE A 168 34.17 -0.35 13.32
CA ILE A 168 33.48 -1.35 12.52
C ILE A 168 34.32 -2.62 12.47
N GLU A 169 33.75 -3.71 12.95
CA GLU A 169 34.37 -5.04 12.87
C GLU A 169 33.88 -5.74 11.60
N ILE A 170 34.84 -6.21 10.79
CA ILE A 170 34.58 -6.95 9.56
C ILE A 170 35.33 -8.27 9.63
N THR A 171 34.61 -9.37 9.40
CA THR A 171 35.16 -10.72 9.36
C THR A 171 34.75 -11.44 8.09
N SER A 172 35.20 -12.68 7.91
CA SER A 172 34.72 -13.57 6.84
C SER A 172 33.23 -13.85 6.93
N ASP A 173 32.59 -13.67 8.08
CA ASP A 173 31.25 -14.20 8.34
C ASP A 173 30.22 -13.12 8.69
N HIS A 174 30.66 -11.95 9.11
CA HIS A 174 29.77 -10.86 9.48
C HIS A 174 30.44 -9.49 9.49
N ILE A 175 29.59 -8.46 9.52
CA ILE A 175 29.93 -7.07 9.85
C ILE A 175 29.20 -6.69 11.13
N LYS A 176 29.89 -6.04 12.06
CA LYS A 176 29.31 -5.46 13.27
C LYS A 176 29.50 -3.95 13.26
N ILE A 177 28.39 -3.24 13.41
CA ILE A 177 28.34 -1.77 13.38
C ILE A 177 28.02 -1.29 14.80
N PRO A 178 28.86 -0.44 15.42
CA PRO A 178 28.56 0.19 16.71
C PRO A 178 27.17 0.84 16.72
N GLY A 179 26.48 0.73 17.86
CA GLY A 179 25.10 1.23 18.00
C GLY A 179 24.01 0.29 17.49
N TYR A 180 24.35 -0.77 16.73
CA TYR A 180 23.40 -1.80 16.29
C TYR A 180 23.58 -3.09 17.08
N HIS A 181 22.48 -3.60 17.66
CA HIS A 181 22.52 -4.83 18.46
C HIS A 181 22.67 -6.12 17.65
N LYS A 182 22.37 -6.08 16.34
CA LYS A 182 22.44 -7.25 15.46
C LYS A 182 23.57 -7.08 14.47
N ASN A 183 24.39 -8.11 14.35
CA ASN A 183 25.40 -8.20 13.30
C ASN A 183 24.74 -8.42 11.94
N ILE A 184 25.37 -7.92 10.88
CA ILE A 184 25.05 -8.26 9.50
C ILE A 184 25.79 -9.56 9.19
N VAL A 185 25.09 -10.69 9.31
CA VAL A 185 25.66 -12.02 9.05
C VAL A 185 25.57 -12.33 7.56
N PHE A 186 26.66 -12.79 6.96
CA PHE A 186 26.68 -13.17 5.55
C PHE A 186 25.99 -14.50 5.32
N ASP A 187 25.09 -14.56 4.34
CA ASP A 187 24.55 -15.83 3.86
C ASP A 187 25.65 -16.59 3.12
N LYS A 188 26.03 -17.76 3.64
CA LYS A 188 27.05 -18.63 3.07
C LYS A 188 26.46 -19.70 2.15
N ASN A 189 25.14 -19.73 2.00
CA ASN A 189 24.50 -20.64 1.06
C ASN A 189 24.88 -20.21 -0.37
N ASN A 190 25.58 -21.10 -1.08
CA ASN A 190 25.90 -20.90 -2.47
C ASN A 190 24.72 -21.41 -3.32
N PRO A 191 23.99 -20.56 -4.06
CA PRO A 191 22.91 -21.02 -4.94
C PRO A 191 23.41 -21.75 -6.20
N TRP A 192 24.74 -21.82 -6.41
CA TRP A 192 25.41 -22.46 -7.55
C TRP A 192 26.30 -23.62 -7.09
N GLU A 193 25.79 -24.49 -6.22
CA GLU A 193 26.52 -25.69 -5.77
C GLU A 193 26.94 -26.58 -6.96
N ASP A 194 26.19 -26.56 -8.05
CA ASP A 194 26.47 -27.29 -9.28
C ASP A 194 27.65 -26.74 -10.10
N MET A 195 28.15 -25.55 -9.74
CA MET A 195 29.25 -24.87 -10.42
C MET A 195 30.54 -24.81 -9.59
N CYS A 196 30.62 -25.54 -8.47
CA CYS A 196 31.76 -25.53 -7.53
C CYS A 196 32.37 -26.93 -7.32
#